data_AF-A0A7W1FQF8-F1
#
_entry.id   AF-A0A7W1FQF8-F1
#
_cell.length_a   1.000
_cell.length_b   1.000
_cell.length_c   1.000
_cell.angle_alpha   90.00
_cell.angle_beta   90.00
_cell.angle_gamma   90.00
#
_symmetry.space_group_name_H-M   'P 1'
#
loop_
_entity.id
_entity.type
_entity.pdbx_description
1 polymer ?
#
loop_
_entity_poly.entity_id
_entity_poly.type
_entity_poly.pdbx_seq_one_letter_code
_entity_poly.pdbx_strand_id
1 'polypeptide(L)'
;MRLGVEAIGAAVIGIGAVSTVFLFARSMLAPGEYSTSDIRLHLGRFLVLGLEFQLAADVLATAIAPTWEAVRLLAAIVVIRTVLNYFLSKELEREQAPQAPPRLGRDDSGA
;
A
#
# COMPACT_ATOMS: atom_id res chain seq x y z
N MET A 1 25.53 18.91 15.61
CA MET A 1 25.51 18.49 14.20
C MET A 1 24.48 17.37 13.96
N ARG A 2 24.59 16.20 14.64
CA ARG A 2 23.66 15.06 14.49
C ARG A 2 22.16 15.41 14.71
N LEU A 3 21.85 16.10 15.80
CA LEU A 3 20.48 16.58 16.12
C LEU A 3 19.88 17.51 15.06
N GLY A 4 20.71 18.32 14.38
CA GLY A 4 20.23 19.23 13.34
C GLY A 4 19.81 18.49 12.08
N VAL A 5 20.59 17.49 11.68
CA VAL A 5 20.28 16.64 10.51
C VAL A 5 19.07 15.75 10.79
N GLU A 6 18.95 15.20 12.00
CA GLU A 6 17.78 14.41 12.43
C GLU A 6 16.49 15.24 12.42
N ALA A 7 16.52 16.46 12.97
CA ALA A 7 15.36 17.34 12.98
C ALA A 7 14.91 17.76 11.57
N ILE A 8 15.85 18.04 10.67
CA ILE A 8 15.56 18.40 9.29
C ILE A 8 14.96 17.21 8.52
N GLY A 9 15.53 16.02 8.66
CA GLY A 9 15.01 14.81 8.02
C GLY A 9 13.60 14.46 8.49
N ALA A 10 13.36 14.49 9.80
CA ALA A 10 12.04 14.28 10.39
C ALA A 10 11.03 15.35 9.95
N ALA A 11 11.43 16.63 9.90
CA ALA A 11 10.57 17.72 9.47
C ALA A 11 10.20 17.60 7.98
N VAL A 12 11.15 17.30 7.09
CA VAL A 12 10.89 17.15 5.65
C VAL A 12 9.92 16.00 5.39
N ILE A 13 10.16 14.83 6.01
CA ILE A 13 9.27 13.67 5.88
C ILE A 13 7.90 13.98 6.47
N GLY A 14 7.84 14.59 7.65
CA GLY A 14 6.58 14.98 8.31
C GLY A 14 5.77 15.99 7.51
N ILE A 15 6.41 17.00 6.91
CA ILE A 15 5.73 18.01 6.08
C ILE A 15 5.21 17.38 4.79
N GLY A 16 6.01 16.55 4.12
CA GLY A 16 5.59 15.82 2.92
C GLY A 16 4.40 14.91 3.20
N ALA A 17 4.50 14.13 4.28
CA ALA A 17 3.44 13.28 4.80
C ALA A 17 2.12 14.05 5.00
N VAL A 18 2.15 15.13 5.78
CA VAL A 18 0.96 15.93 6.08
C VAL A 18 0.39 16.58 4.81
N SER A 19 1.23 17.12 3.93
CA SER A 19 0.80 17.77 2.69
C SER A 19 0.10 16.78 1.75
N THR A 20 0.65 15.57 1.63
CA THR A 20 0.07 14.49 0.81
C THR A 20 -1.28 14.04 1.35
N VAL A 21 -1.41 13.82 2.66
CA VAL A 21 -2.71 13.49 3.29
C VAL A 21 -3.73 14.61 3.07
N PHE A 22 -3.30 15.87 3.18
CA PHE A 22 -4.20 17.02 3.03
C PHE A 22 -4.72 17.20 1.59
N LEU A 23 -3.82 17.17 0.59
CA LEU A 23 -4.22 17.21 -0.83
C LEU A 23 -5.15 16.05 -1.17
N PHE A 24 -4.84 14.87 -0.63
CA PHE A 24 -5.61 13.67 -0.85
C PHE A 24 -7.03 13.76 -0.22
N ALA A 25 -7.13 14.18 1.03
CA ALA A 25 -8.42 14.38 1.70
C ALA A 25 -9.30 15.36 0.92
N ARG A 26 -8.72 16.46 0.43
CA ARG A 26 -9.42 17.42 -0.43
C ARG A 26 -9.90 16.81 -1.74
N SER A 27 -9.11 15.90 -2.35
CA SER A 27 -9.50 15.17 -3.56
C SER A 27 -10.68 14.20 -3.34
N MET A 28 -10.92 13.76 -2.10
CA MET A 28 -11.96 12.79 -1.76
C MET A 28 -13.33 13.43 -1.54
N LEU A 29 -13.39 14.70 -1.14
CA LEU A 29 -14.64 15.44 -0.94
C LEU A 29 -15.28 15.93 -2.26
N ALA A 30 -14.71 15.60 -3.42
CA ALA A 30 -15.28 15.95 -4.71
C ALA A 30 -16.49 15.03 -5.03
N PRO A 31 -17.71 15.58 -5.26
CA PRO A 31 -18.90 14.77 -5.51
C PRO A 31 -18.84 14.04 -6.86
N GLY A 32 -19.04 12.73 -6.90
CA GLY A 32 -19.19 11.94 -8.13
C GLY A 32 -19.84 10.58 -7.88
N GLU A 33 -20.68 10.12 -8.80
CA GLU A 33 -21.28 8.77 -8.77
C GLU A 33 -20.19 7.73 -9.10
N TYR A 34 -19.74 6.99 -8.08
CA TYR A 34 -18.64 6.04 -8.23
C TYR A 34 -19.10 4.72 -8.89
N SER A 35 -18.53 4.39 -10.05
CA SER A 35 -18.62 3.06 -10.64
C SER A 35 -17.68 2.07 -9.93
N THR A 36 -17.91 0.76 -10.04
CA THR A 36 -17.02 -0.30 -9.50
C THR A 36 -15.56 -0.12 -9.93
N SER A 37 -15.34 0.42 -11.14
CA SER A 37 -14.00 0.73 -11.65
C SER A 37 -13.34 1.89 -10.88
N ASP A 38 -14.13 2.88 -10.46
CA ASP A 38 -13.65 4.01 -9.65
C ASP A 38 -13.25 3.55 -8.25
N ILE A 39 -14.00 2.62 -7.65
CA ILE A 39 -13.66 2.05 -6.34
C ILE A 39 -12.31 1.32 -6.38
N ARG A 40 -12.03 0.55 -7.44
CA ARG A 40 -10.73 -0.13 -7.62
C ARG A 40 -9.59 0.86 -7.85
N LEU A 41 -9.81 1.89 -8.66
CA LEU A 41 -8.82 2.94 -8.92
C LEU A 41 -8.54 3.74 -7.64
N HIS A 42 -9.57 4.01 -6.84
CA HIS A 42 -9.49 4.68 -5.57
C HIS A 42 -8.68 3.86 -4.56
N LEU A 43 -8.97 2.55 -4.43
CA LEU A 43 -8.19 1.62 -3.61
C LEU A 43 -6.73 1.54 -4.05
N GLY A 44 -6.47 1.42 -5.35
CA GLY A 44 -5.10 1.39 -5.90
C GLY A 44 -4.31 2.65 -5.53
N ARG A 45 -4.97 3.83 -5.56
CA ARG A 45 -4.36 5.11 -5.18
C ARG A 45 -4.02 5.17 -3.69
N PHE A 46 -4.83 4.60 -2.81
CA PHE A 46 -4.50 4.46 -1.39
C PHE A 46 -3.35 3.49 -1.12
N LEU A 47 -3.31 2.37 -1.84
CA LEU A 47 -2.23 1.39 -1.68
C LEU A 47 -0.88 2.00 -2.07
N VAL A 48 -0.82 2.73 -3.18
CA VAL A 48 0.40 3.45 -3.61
C VAL A 48 0.82 4.49 -2.59
N LEU A 49 -0.14 5.29 -2.10
CA LEU A 49 0.11 6.27 -1.05
C LEU A 49 0.72 5.59 0.18
N GLY A 50 0.06 4.55 0.69
CA GLY A 50 0.53 3.77 1.83
C GLY A 50 1.96 3.26 1.66
N LEU A 51 2.31 2.80 0.45
CA LEU A 51 3.66 2.36 0.09
C LEU A 51 4.71 3.49 0.18
N GLU A 52 4.41 4.69 -0.33
CA GLU A 52 5.29 5.85 -0.24
C GLU A 52 5.55 6.25 1.22
N PHE A 53 4.52 6.20 2.07
CA PHE A 53 4.65 6.43 3.50
C PHE A 53 5.49 5.35 4.21
N GLN A 54 5.40 4.07 3.81
CA GLN A 54 6.28 3.03 4.36
C GLN A 54 7.74 3.36 4.08
N LEU A 55 8.02 3.70 2.82
CA LEU A 55 9.37 3.97 2.37
C LEU A 55 9.97 5.14 3.14
N ALA A 56 9.18 6.20 3.33
CA ALA A 56 9.60 7.35 4.14
C ALA A 56 9.85 6.96 5.61
N ALA A 57 9.01 6.10 6.20
CA ALA A 57 9.21 5.59 7.55
C ALA A 57 10.49 4.73 7.67
N ASP A 58 10.79 3.90 6.67
CA ASP A 58 11.99 3.06 6.63
C ASP A 58 13.27 3.90 6.47
N VAL A 59 13.24 4.95 5.64
CA VAL A 59 14.33 5.93 5.50
C VAL A 59 14.53 6.72 6.80
N LEU A 60 13.45 7.15 7.45
CA LEU A 60 13.53 7.86 8.73
C LEU A 60 14.11 6.95 9.83
N ALA A 61 13.69 5.70 9.89
CA ALA A 61 14.18 4.74 10.89
C ALA A 61 15.67 4.43 10.72
N THR A 62 16.16 4.32 9.49
CA THR A 62 17.61 4.18 9.21
C THR A 62 18.39 5.46 9.54
N ALA A 63 17.79 6.64 9.38
CA ALA A 63 18.43 7.93 9.70
C ALA A 63 18.52 8.22 11.21
N ILE A 64 17.49 7.90 11.99
CA ILE A 64 17.45 8.20 13.44
C ILE A 64 18.29 7.20 14.24
N ALA A 65 18.36 5.94 13.79
CA ALA A 65 18.97 4.88 14.57
C ALA A 65 20.12 4.21 13.80
N PRO A 66 21.31 4.83 13.76
CA PRO A 66 22.52 4.21 13.23
C PRO A 66 23.07 3.10 14.15
N THR A 67 22.33 2.70 15.19
CA THR A 67 22.70 1.64 16.13
C THR A 67 22.26 0.28 15.60
N TRP A 68 23.16 -0.69 15.68
CA TRP A 68 22.93 -2.07 15.21
C TRP A 68 21.67 -2.73 15.79
N GLU A 69 21.22 -2.30 16.97
CA GLU A 69 20.04 -2.86 17.63
C GLU A 69 18.73 -2.39 17.02
N ALA A 70 18.63 -1.10 16.68
CA ALA A 70 17.45 -0.53 16.04
C ALA A 70 17.32 -0.95 14.57
N VAL A 71 18.45 -1.10 13.86
CA VAL A 71 18.48 -1.66 12.51
C VAL A 71 17.90 -3.07 12.49
N ARG A 72 18.21 -3.90 13.50
CA ARG A 72 17.64 -5.27 13.62
C ARG A 72 16.13 -5.24 13.89
N LEU A 73 15.64 -4.33 14.72
CA LEU A 73 14.21 -4.18 14.99
C LEU A 73 13.46 -3.72 13.74
N LEU A 74 14.02 -2.74 13.01
CA LEU A 74 13.45 -2.26 11.75
C LEU A 74 13.42 -3.38 10.70
N ALA A 75 14.52 -4.11 10.54
CA ALA A 75 14.59 -5.25 9.62
C ALA A 75 13.53 -6.32 9.96
N ALA A 76 13.30 -6.61 11.24
CA ALA A 76 12.25 -7.53 11.66
C ALA A 76 10.84 -7.04 11.27
N ILE A 77 10.54 -5.75 11.46
CA ILE A 77 9.25 -5.15 11.08
C ILE A 77 9.04 -5.23 9.57
N VAL A 78 10.05 -4.86 8.77
CA VAL A 78 10.00 -4.91 7.30
C VAL A 78 9.78 -6.34 6.79
N VAL A 79 10.45 -7.33 7.39
CA VAL A 79 10.27 -8.75 7.04
C VAL A 79 8.85 -9.21 7.33
N ILE A 80 8.34 -8.97 8.55
CA ILE A 80 6.97 -9.34 8.94
C ILE A 80 5.96 -8.73 7.96
N ARG A 81 6.14 -7.45 7.64
CA ARG A 81 5.27 -6.72 6.73
C ARG A 81 5.28 -7.30 5.31
N THR A 82 6.47 -7.62 4.79
CA THR A 82 6.62 -8.22 3.46
C THR A 82 5.91 -9.56 3.40
N VAL A 83 6.09 -10.40 4.42
CA VAL A 83 5.43 -11.71 4.50
C VAL A 83 3.92 -11.57 4.57
N LEU A 84 3.38 -10.74 5.47
CA LEU A 84 1.94 -10.54 5.61
C LEU A 84 1.32 -9.96 4.33
N ASN A 85 1.95 -8.96 3.72
CA ASN A 85 1.46 -8.33 2.49
C ASN A 85 1.49 -9.30 1.31
N TYR A 86 2.53 -10.14 1.22
CA TYR A 86 2.63 -11.19 0.19
C TYR A 86 1.55 -12.25 0.35
N PHE A 87 1.32 -12.76 1.56
CA PHE A 87 0.26 -13.75 1.81
C PHE A 87 -1.12 -13.19 1.50
N LEU A 88 -1.41 -11.95 1.94
CA LEU A 88 -2.69 -11.31 1.68
C LEU A 88 -2.94 -11.10 0.19
N SER A 89 -1.94 -10.60 -0.55
CA SER A 89 -2.05 -10.38 -2.00
C SER A 89 -2.30 -11.70 -2.75
N LYS A 90 -1.60 -12.76 -2.34
CA LYS A 90 -1.73 -14.10 -2.93
C LYS A 90 -3.07 -14.77 -2.65
N GLU A 91 -3.63 -14.58 -1.45
CA GLU A 91 -4.98 -15.04 -1.10
C GLU A 91 -6.01 -14.34 -2.00
N LEU A 92 -5.89 -13.02 -2.16
CA LEU A 92 -6.79 -12.20 -2.96
C LEU A 92 -6.76 -12.56 -4.46
N GLU A 93 -5.60 -12.95 -4.99
CA GLU A 93 -5.46 -13.46 -6.35
C GLU A 93 -6.15 -14.81 -6.55
N ARG A 94 -6.17 -15.66 -5.53
CA ARG A 94 -6.85 -16.97 -5.58
C ARG A 94 -8.36 -16.84 -5.60
N GLU A 95 -8.91 -15.87 -4.86
CA GLU A 95 -10.34 -15.59 -4.87
C GLU A 95 -10.82 -14.94 -6.18
N GLN A 96 -9.93 -14.24 -6.90
CA GLN A 96 -10.24 -13.61 -8.18
C GLN A 96 -10.05 -14.52 -9.40
N ALA A 97 -9.60 -15.77 -9.21
CA ALA A 97 -9.48 -16.73 -10.30
C ALA A 97 -10.88 -16.96 -10.94
N PRO A 98 -11.08 -16.61 -12.22
CA PRO A 98 -12.37 -16.75 -12.88
C PRO A 98 -12.82 -18.21 -12.79
N GLN A 99 -13.99 -18.45 -12.19
CA GLN A 99 -14.69 -19.71 -12.36
C GLN A 99 -14.92 -19.88 -13.85
N ALA A 100 -14.14 -20.75 -14.49
CA ALA A 100 -14.35 -21.11 -15.88
C ALA A 100 -15.82 -21.55 -15.99
N PRO A 101 -16.64 -20.91 -16.86
CA PRO A 101 -18.04 -21.24 -16.94
C PRO A 101 -18.17 -22.73 -17.24
N PRO A 102 -19.13 -23.43 -16.61
CA PRO A 102 -19.41 -24.81 -16.91
C PRO A 102 -19.53 -24.95 -18.42
N ARG A 103 -18.66 -25.75 -19.04
CA ARG A 103 -18.91 -26.19 -20.41
C ARG A 103 -20.17 -27.03 -20.32
N LEU A 104 -21.32 -26.36 -20.55
CA LEU A 104 -22.57 -27.05 -20.81
C LEU A 104 -22.24 -28.07 -21.88
N GLY A 105 -22.39 -29.34 -21.52
CA GLY A 105 -22.38 -30.43 -22.46
C GLY A 105 -23.32 -30.04 -23.58
N ARG A 106 -22.75 -29.84 -24.77
CA ARG A 106 -23.51 -29.92 -26.00
C ARG A 106 -23.68 -31.42 -26.23
N ASP A 107 -24.61 -31.98 -25.49
CA ASP A 107 -25.30 -33.18 -25.89
C ASP A 107 -26.78 -32.79 -26.01
N ASP A 108 -27.39 -33.34 -27.05
CA ASP A 108 -28.83 -33.48 -27.27
C ASP A 108 -29.50 -32.51 -28.26
N SER A 109 -29.92 -33.14 -29.35
CA SER A 109 -31.23 -32.98 -30.01
C SER A 109 -31.46 -31.84 -31.00
N GLY A 110 -31.42 -32.25 -32.28
CA GLY A 110 -32.61 -32.10 -33.13
C GLY A 110 -32.50 -31.08 -34.26
N ALA A 111 -32.03 -31.53 -35.42
CA ALA A 111 -32.61 -31.25 -36.75
C ALA A 111 -31.95 -32.15 -37.79
#